data_AF-A0A3E0E165-F1
#
_entry.id   AF-A0A3E0E165-F1
#
_cell.length_a   1.000
_cell.length_b   1.000
_cell.length_c   1.000
_cell.angle_alpha   90.00
_cell.angle_beta   90.00
_cell.angle_gamma   90.00
#
_symmetry.space_group_name_H-M   'P 1'
#
loop_
_entity.id
_entity.type
_entity.pdbx_description
1 polymer ?
#
loop_
_entity_poly.entity_id
_entity_poly.type
_entity_poly.pdbx_seq_one_letter_code
_entity_poly.pdbx_strand_id
1 'polypeptide(L)'
;MVVGFKIEPKQTLIILDEIQECKEALNSLKYFEESDSAYHIVGAGSLLGVTLGNQASFPVGKEDFLEMYPLTFLEFLEEKDVEMERYIYSISELSPIPDFFFNRILENFRLYSLSGGMPEPAREMAETGDLKRVEELLANINLSYQLDFSKHVAAKDIQKISYIWDSIPSQLGKENKKFLFQVVKPGARAREFEDALVWLIQAGLVYKVSE
;
A
#
# COMPACT_ATOMS: atom_id res chain seq x y z
N MET A 1 -12.94 -17.74 13.70
CA MET A 1 -12.72 -18.66 14.83
C MET A 1 -12.96 -17.90 16.11
N VAL A 2 -14.04 -18.16 16.85
CA VAL A 2 -14.30 -17.49 18.14
C VAL A 2 -13.59 -18.29 19.23
N VAL A 3 -12.53 -17.72 19.79
CA VAL A 3 -11.75 -18.37 20.85
C VAL A 3 -12.37 -18.03 22.21
N GLY A 4 -13.52 -18.62 22.56
CA GLY A 4 -14.00 -18.79 23.95
C GLY A 4 -14.13 -17.59 24.91
N PHE A 5 -13.85 -16.34 24.51
CA PHE A 5 -14.02 -15.15 25.36
C PHE A 5 -15.33 -14.43 25.04
N LYS A 6 -15.91 -13.83 26.08
CA LYS A 6 -17.09 -12.98 25.95
C LYS A 6 -16.69 -11.67 25.27
N ILE A 7 -17.45 -11.27 24.26
CA ILE A 7 -17.28 -9.97 23.60
C ILE A 7 -18.00 -8.93 24.46
N GLU A 8 -17.24 -8.08 25.12
CA GLU A 8 -17.77 -7.05 26.02
C GLU A 8 -17.81 -5.68 25.31
N PRO A 9 -18.98 -5.02 25.22
CA PRO A 9 -19.09 -3.68 24.63
C PRO A 9 -18.09 -2.71 25.26
N LYS A 10 -17.51 -1.82 24.45
CA LYS A 10 -16.51 -0.81 24.85
C LYS A 10 -15.19 -1.34 25.46
N GLN A 11 -15.03 -2.66 25.62
CA GLN A 11 -13.81 -3.27 26.14
C GLN A 11 -13.14 -4.21 25.14
N THR A 12 -13.91 -4.73 24.19
CA THR A 12 -13.41 -5.61 23.14
C THR A 12 -13.31 -4.85 21.82
N LEU A 13 -12.12 -4.88 21.21
CA LEU A 13 -11.92 -4.47 19.83
C LEU A 13 -12.17 -5.67 18.90
N ILE A 14 -13.03 -5.49 17.93
CA ILE A 14 -13.34 -6.47 16.90
C ILE A 14 -12.66 -6.03 15.61
N ILE A 15 -11.81 -6.87 15.04
CA ILE A 15 -11.17 -6.63 13.74
C ILE A 15 -11.77 -7.58 12.73
N LEU A 16 -12.30 -7.02 11.64
CA LEU A 16 -12.84 -7.75 10.50
C LEU A 16 -11.88 -7.58 9.33
N ASP A 17 -11.14 -8.64 9.02
CA ASP A 17 -10.20 -8.64 7.91
C ASP A 17 -10.90 -8.91 6.58
N GLU A 18 -10.42 -8.28 5.51
CA GLU A 18 -11.00 -8.26 4.16
C GLU A 18 -12.52 -8.06 4.14
N ILE A 19 -13.02 -7.10 4.94
CA ILE A 19 -14.46 -6.90 5.15
C ILE A 19 -15.24 -6.64 3.86
N GLN A 20 -14.58 -6.09 2.83
CA GLN A 20 -15.19 -5.80 1.53
C GLN A 20 -15.59 -7.07 0.75
N GLU A 21 -15.02 -8.23 1.07
CA GLU A 21 -15.42 -9.51 0.50
C GLU A 21 -16.79 -9.98 1.02
N CYS A 22 -17.28 -9.39 2.13
CA CYS A 22 -18.58 -9.69 2.73
C CYS A 22 -19.45 -8.42 2.82
N LYS A 23 -20.23 -8.16 1.76
CA LYS A 23 -21.11 -6.98 1.68
C LYS A 23 -22.12 -6.92 2.82
N GLU A 24 -22.60 -8.07 3.29
CA GLU A 24 -23.51 -8.18 4.41
C GLU A 24 -22.84 -7.70 5.71
N ALA A 25 -21.58 -8.06 5.94
CA ALA A 25 -20.81 -7.59 7.10
C ALA A 25 -20.59 -6.07 7.02
N LEU A 26 -20.19 -5.56 5.85
CA LEU A 26 -20.01 -4.13 5.61
C LEU A 26 -21.29 -3.33 5.89
N ASN A 27 -22.42 -3.76 5.32
CA ASN A 27 -23.72 -3.10 5.50
C ASN A 27 -24.24 -3.19 6.95
N SER A 28 -23.74 -4.16 7.73
CA SER A 28 -24.13 -4.34 9.13
C SER A 28 -23.46 -3.36 10.08
N LEU A 29 -22.33 -2.73 9.69
CA LEU A 29 -21.54 -1.84 10.54
C LEU A 29 -22.38 -0.71 11.16
N LYS A 30 -23.28 -0.11 10.39
CA LYS A 30 -24.19 0.94 10.88
C LYS A 30 -25.02 0.50 12.09
N TYR A 31 -25.43 -0.77 12.15
CA TYR A 31 -26.26 -1.26 13.25
C TYR A 31 -25.46 -1.43 14.55
N PHE A 32 -24.14 -1.66 14.46
CA PHE A 32 -23.28 -1.69 15.64
C PHE A 32 -23.10 -0.30 16.24
N GLU A 33 -23.03 0.74 15.40
CA GLU A 33 -23.00 2.14 15.85
C GLU A 33 -24.35 2.59 16.41
N GLU A 34 -25.46 2.23 15.76
CA GLU A 34 -26.82 2.58 16.20
C GLU A 34 -27.27 1.85 17.47
N SER A 35 -26.58 0.79 17.87
CA SER A 35 -26.96 0.00 19.05
C SER A 35 -26.62 0.68 20.37
N ASP A 36 -27.47 0.49 21.39
CA ASP A 36 -27.22 0.95 22.76
C ASP A 36 -25.94 0.36 23.37
N SER A 37 -25.40 -0.71 22.77
CA SER A 37 -24.18 -1.40 23.15
C SER A 37 -23.08 -1.18 22.11
N ALA A 38 -22.55 0.04 22.02
CA ALA A 38 -21.48 0.37 21.09
C ALA A 38 -20.26 -0.57 21.26
N TYR A 39 -19.92 -1.29 20.18
CA TYR A 39 -18.70 -2.09 20.06
C TYR A 39 -17.62 -1.28 19.33
N HIS A 40 -16.36 -1.52 19.68
CA HIS A 40 -15.24 -1.02 18.87
C HIS A 40 -15.00 -2.00 17.72
N ILE A 41 -15.21 -1.53 16.49
CA ILE A 41 -15.06 -2.35 15.29
C ILE A 41 -14.10 -1.64 14.34
N VAL A 42 -13.14 -2.41 13.82
CA VAL A 42 -12.24 -1.99 12.75
C VAL A 42 -12.41 -2.96 11.60
N GLY A 43 -12.76 -2.44 10.42
CA GLY A 43 -12.68 -3.17 9.17
C GLY A 43 -11.31 -2.94 8.53
N ALA A 44 -10.64 -4.01 8.13
CA ALA A 44 -9.46 -3.95 7.29
C ALA A 44 -9.82 -4.49 5.89
N GLY A 45 -9.17 -3.95 4.87
CA GLY A 45 -9.44 -4.31 3.49
C GLY A 45 -8.47 -3.65 2.54
N SER A 46 -8.18 -4.32 1.43
CA SER A 46 -7.37 -3.73 0.37
C SER A 46 -8.09 -2.52 -0.27
N LEU A 47 -7.33 -1.46 -0.55
CA LEU A 47 -7.86 -0.28 -1.26
C LEU A 47 -8.53 -0.68 -2.58
N LEU A 48 -7.94 -1.67 -3.26
CA LEU A 48 -8.44 -2.26 -4.50
C LEU A 48 -9.89 -2.76 -4.37
N GLY A 49 -10.20 -3.47 -3.29
CA GLY A 49 -11.54 -3.96 -3.04
C GLY A 49 -12.51 -2.87 -2.59
N VAL A 50 -12.02 -1.88 -1.82
CA VAL A 50 -12.85 -0.79 -1.25
C VAL A 50 -13.23 0.27 -2.28
N THR A 51 -12.31 0.72 -3.14
CA THR A 51 -12.54 1.83 -4.09
C THR A 51 -13.22 1.39 -5.38
N LEU A 52 -12.95 0.18 -5.85
CA LEU A 52 -13.39 -0.31 -7.17
C LEU A 52 -14.56 -1.28 -7.08
N GLY A 53 -14.66 -2.03 -5.98
CA GLY A 53 -15.71 -2.99 -5.73
C GLY A 53 -16.81 -2.40 -4.85
N ASN A 54 -17.68 -1.53 -5.39
CA ASN A 54 -19.13 -1.45 -5.07
C ASN A 54 -19.73 -0.09 -5.46
N GLN A 55 -20.43 -0.05 -6.60
CA GLN A 55 -21.41 1.01 -6.92
C GLN A 55 -22.68 0.98 -6.03
N ALA A 56 -22.70 0.19 -4.96
CA ALA A 56 -23.86 0.03 -4.09
C ALA A 56 -23.44 0.09 -2.61
N SER A 57 -23.88 1.18 -1.96
CA SER A 57 -24.06 1.33 -0.52
C SER A 57 -22.90 0.94 0.39
N PHE A 58 -21.77 1.66 0.31
CA PHE A 58 -21.00 1.85 1.54
C PHE A 58 -21.86 2.70 2.50
N PRO A 59 -22.03 2.35 3.79
CA PRO A 59 -22.91 3.06 4.71
C PRO A 59 -22.42 4.48 5.08
N VAL A 60 -22.46 5.41 4.13
CA VAL A 60 -21.90 6.76 4.26
C VAL A 60 -22.32 7.47 5.57
N GLY A 61 -21.31 7.88 6.35
CA GLY A 61 -21.47 8.80 7.48
C GLY A 61 -21.50 8.12 8.86
N LYS A 62 -21.17 6.83 8.95
CA LYS A 62 -21.07 6.08 10.21
C LYS A 62 -19.70 5.42 10.43
N GLU A 63 -18.73 5.77 9.59
CA GLU A 63 -17.37 5.24 9.61
C GLU A 63 -16.33 6.35 9.48
N ASP A 64 -15.18 6.12 10.10
CA ASP A 64 -13.95 6.85 9.86
C ASP A 64 -13.01 5.96 9.03
N PHE A 65 -12.42 6.53 7.98
CA PHE A 65 -11.44 5.83 7.15
C PHE A 65 -10.01 6.21 7.56
N LEU A 66 -9.15 5.20 7.69
CA LEU A 66 -7.71 5.36 7.86
C LEU A 66 -7.00 4.65 6.70
N GLU A 67 -6.38 5.42 5.82
CA GLU A 67 -5.53 4.88 4.77
C GLU A 67 -4.15 4.53 5.35
N MET A 68 -3.70 3.30 5.15
CA MET A 68 -2.37 2.85 5.52
C MET A 68 -1.45 2.85 4.30
N TYR A 69 -0.23 3.34 4.49
CA TYR A 69 0.81 3.42 3.46
C TYR A 69 1.96 2.45 3.78
N PRO A 70 2.88 2.20 2.83
CA PRO A 70 4.13 1.52 3.12
C PRO A 70 4.88 2.18 4.28
N LEU A 71 5.72 1.41 4.98
CA LEU A 71 6.52 1.92 6.09
C LEU A 71 7.37 3.10 5.63
N THR A 72 7.52 4.06 6.52
CA THR A 72 8.39 5.22 6.34
C THR A 72 9.85 4.86 6.56
N PHE A 73 10.75 5.72 6.08
CA PHE A 73 12.18 5.57 6.35
C PHE A 73 12.51 5.65 7.85
N LEU A 74 11.76 6.44 8.63
CA LEU A 74 11.98 6.55 10.08
C LEU A 74 11.59 5.26 10.81
N GLU A 75 10.48 4.62 10.44
CA GLU A 75 10.10 3.29 10.97
C GLU A 75 11.13 2.23 10.59
N PHE A 76 11.72 2.30 9.40
CA PHE A 76 12.83 1.41 9.03
C PHE A 76 14.08 1.65 9.89
N LEU A 77 14.42 2.92 10.17
CA LEU A 77 15.54 3.25 11.06
C LEU A 77 15.29 2.84 12.51
N GLU A 78 14.04 2.88 12.98
CA GLU A 78 13.68 2.43 14.32
C GLU A 78 14.10 0.96 14.54
N GLU A 79 13.97 0.11 13.52
CA GLU A 79 14.43 -1.28 13.61
C GLU A 79 15.94 -1.41 13.30
N LYS A 80 16.40 -0.77 12.22
CA LYS A 80 17.77 -0.97 11.69
C LYS A 80 18.84 -0.24 12.49
N ASP A 81 18.55 0.99 12.90
CA ASP A 81 19.54 1.94 13.40
C ASP A 81 18.91 3.04 14.27
N VAL A 82 18.45 2.65 15.46
CA VAL A 82 17.80 3.52 16.46
C VAL A 82 18.63 4.78 16.78
N GLU A 83 19.96 4.71 16.69
CA GLU A 83 20.80 5.88 16.95
C GLU A 83 20.60 6.97 15.88
N MET A 84 20.48 6.57 14.60
CA MET A 84 20.25 7.52 13.51
C MET A 84 18.81 8.03 13.49
N GLU A 85 17.83 7.20 13.87
CA GLU A 85 16.45 7.64 14.08
C GLU A 85 16.40 8.77 15.12
N ARG A 86 16.96 8.54 16.31
CA ARG A 86 17.03 9.55 17.37
C ARG A 86 17.80 10.79 16.95
N TYR A 87 18.88 10.61 16.20
CA TYR A 87 19.65 11.73 15.67
C TYR A 87 18.78 12.60 14.76
N ILE A 88 18.04 12.01 13.82
CA ILE A 88 17.13 12.77 12.94
C ILE A 88 16.07 13.52 13.74
N TYR A 89 15.46 12.88 14.75
CA TYR A 89 14.50 13.54 15.64
C TYR A 89 15.10 14.67 16.50
N SER A 90 16.40 14.63 16.76
CA SER A 90 17.09 15.69 17.51
C SER A 90 17.35 16.95 16.68
N ILE A 91 17.20 16.90 15.35
CA ILE A 91 17.42 18.04 14.47
C ILE A 91 16.28 19.04 14.65
N SER A 92 16.53 20.09 15.44
CA SER A 92 15.58 21.19 15.67
C SER A 92 15.78 22.37 14.72
N GLU A 93 16.94 22.46 14.07
CA GLU A 93 17.33 23.57 13.19
C GLU A 93 17.99 23.05 11.92
N LEU A 94 17.72 23.71 10.80
CA LEU A 94 18.35 23.42 9.52
C LEU A 94 19.84 23.80 9.58
N SER A 95 20.69 22.80 9.79
CA SER A 95 22.14 22.95 9.85
C SER A 95 22.84 21.79 9.14
N PRO A 96 24.10 21.96 8.69
CA PRO A 96 24.85 20.88 8.06
C PRO A 96 24.98 19.67 9.00
N ILE A 97 24.58 18.50 8.52
CA ILE A 97 24.76 17.23 9.23
C ILE A 97 26.24 16.81 9.10
N PRO A 98 26.94 16.45 10.19
CA PRO A 98 28.30 15.95 10.10
C PRO A 98 28.38 14.69 9.23
N ASP A 99 29.44 14.57 8.41
CA ASP A 99 29.59 13.52 7.40
C ASP A 99 29.39 12.10 7.95
N PHE A 100 29.82 11.85 9.18
CA PHE A 100 29.63 10.54 9.83
C PHE A 100 28.16 10.14 9.94
N PHE A 101 27.29 11.05 10.43
CA PHE A 101 25.85 10.81 10.53
C PHE A 101 25.22 10.77 9.15
N PHE A 102 25.58 11.72 8.28
CA PHE A 102 25.01 11.79 6.94
C PHE A 102 25.25 10.52 6.13
N ASN A 103 26.48 9.99 6.12
CA ASN A 103 26.81 8.79 5.36
C ASN A 103 26.06 7.56 5.87
N ARG A 104 25.90 7.41 7.20
CA ARG A 104 25.16 6.30 7.82
C ARG A 104 23.66 6.37 7.52
N ILE A 105 23.07 7.57 7.61
CA ILE A 105 21.68 7.82 7.20
C ILE A 105 21.49 7.51 5.72
N LEU A 106 22.40 7.97 4.86
CA LEU A 106 22.33 7.74 3.41
C LEU A 106 22.44 6.26 3.05
N GLU A 107 23.31 5.50 3.73
CA GLU A 107 23.41 4.06 3.56
C GLU A 107 22.11 3.36 3.93
N ASN A 108 21.55 3.66 5.11
CA ASN A 108 20.25 3.12 5.51
C ASN A 108 19.13 3.52 4.55
N PHE A 109 19.13 4.76 4.05
CA PHE A 109 18.15 5.23 3.08
C PHE A 109 18.22 4.45 1.76
N ARG A 110 19.42 4.08 1.31
CA ARG A 110 19.60 3.22 0.13
C ARG A 110 19.03 1.82 0.36
N LEU A 111 19.31 1.22 1.52
CA LEU A 111 18.76 -0.11 1.87
C LEU A 111 17.23 -0.08 1.97
N TYR A 112 16.67 0.92 2.64
CA TYR A 112 15.23 1.18 2.67
C TYR A 112 14.64 1.37 1.26
N SER A 113 15.31 2.11 0.39
CA SER A 113 14.84 2.34 -0.98
C SER A 113 14.78 1.03 -1.79
N LEU A 114 15.67 0.07 -1.50
CA LEU A 114 15.67 -1.25 -2.14
C LEU A 114 14.50 -2.13 -1.67
N SER A 115 14.01 -1.95 -0.44
CA SER A 115 12.82 -2.67 0.05
C SER A 115 11.51 -2.06 -0.47
N GLY A 116 11.55 -0.86 -1.07
CA GLY A 116 10.38 -0.14 -1.55
C GLY A 116 9.42 0.32 -0.43
N GLY A 117 9.87 0.30 0.83
CA GLY A 117 9.03 0.60 2.00
C GLY A 117 8.00 -0.49 2.34
N MET A 118 7.97 -1.60 1.60
CA MET A 118 7.03 -2.69 1.89
C MET A 118 7.38 -3.34 3.23
N PRO A 119 6.42 -3.56 4.16
CA PRO A 119 6.73 -3.95 5.52
C PRO A 119 7.61 -5.21 5.66
N GLU A 120 7.25 -6.29 4.96
CA GLU A 120 7.99 -7.55 5.03
C GLU A 120 9.39 -7.46 4.39
N PRO A 121 9.56 -6.94 3.15
CA PRO A 121 10.88 -6.65 2.58
C PRO A 121 11.74 -5.70 3.41
N ALA A 122 11.13 -4.66 4.00
CA ALA A 122 11.84 -3.67 4.82
C ALA A 122 12.36 -4.30 6.12
N ARG A 123 11.54 -5.11 6.79
CA ARG A 123 11.96 -5.86 7.98
C ARG A 123 13.11 -6.82 7.65
N GLU A 124 12.98 -7.61 6.59
CA GLU A 124 14.05 -8.53 6.15
C GLU A 124 15.36 -7.77 5.88
N MET A 125 15.28 -6.65 5.15
CA MET A 125 16.45 -5.80 4.90
C MET A 125 17.08 -5.26 6.19
N ALA A 126 16.26 -4.86 7.17
CA ALA A 126 16.75 -4.34 8.44
C ALA A 126 17.46 -5.43 9.28
N GLU A 127 16.81 -6.58 9.43
CA GLU A 127 17.26 -7.67 10.29
C GLU A 127 18.44 -8.45 9.72
N THR A 128 18.40 -8.80 8.42
CA THR A 128 19.36 -9.74 7.82
C THR A 128 20.29 -9.09 6.80
N GLY A 129 19.81 -8.04 6.11
CA GLY A 129 20.50 -7.46 4.96
C GLY A 129 20.57 -8.38 3.74
N ASP A 130 19.78 -9.47 3.70
CA ASP A 130 19.75 -10.40 2.57
C ASP A 130 18.98 -9.80 1.38
N LEU A 131 19.73 -9.17 0.49
CA LEU A 131 19.21 -8.57 -0.74
C LEU A 131 18.47 -9.57 -1.63
N LYS A 132 18.94 -10.82 -1.70
CA LYS A 132 18.31 -11.82 -2.56
C LYS A 132 16.94 -12.18 -2.00
N ARG A 133 16.83 -12.34 -0.68
CA ARG A 133 15.56 -12.63 -0.03
C ARG A 133 14.58 -11.46 -0.21
N VAL A 134 15.05 -10.23 -0.09
CA VAL A 134 14.25 -9.01 -0.35
C VAL A 134 13.72 -8.98 -1.78
N GLU A 135 14.55 -9.29 -2.77
CA GLU A 135 14.11 -9.38 -4.18
C GLU A 135 13.04 -10.45 -4.39
N GLU A 136 13.18 -11.62 -3.77
CA GLU A 136 12.18 -12.70 -3.82
C GLU A 136 10.84 -12.26 -3.22
N LEU A 137 10.87 -11.59 -2.06
CA LEU A 137 9.67 -11.07 -1.39
C LEU A 137 8.95 -10.02 -2.26
N LEU A 138 9.71 -9.07 -2.82
CA LEU A 138 9.15 -8.05 -3.71
C LEU A 138 8.55 -8.66 -4.99
N ALA A 139 9.20 -9.67 -5.56
CA ALA A 139 8.66 -10.40 -6.71
C ALA A 139 7.34 -11.10 -6.38
N ASN A 140 7.24 -11.73 -5.21
CA ASN A 140 6.01 -12.39 -4.75
C ASN A 140 4.88 -11.38 -4.50
N ILE A 141 5.19 -10.22 -3.92
CA ILE A 141 4.21 -9.13 -3.72
C ILE A 141 3.68 -8.64 -5.08
N ASN A 142 4.58 -8.38 -6.04
CA ASN A 142 4.19 -7.95 -7.39
C ASN A 142 3.32 -8.99 -8.10
N LEU A 143 3.65 -10.28 -7.99
CA LEU A 143 2.84 -11.37 -8.54
C LEU A 143 1.46 -11.42 -7.88
N SER A 144 1.40 -11.24 -6.56
CA SER A 144 0.14 -11.26 -5.80
C SER A 144 -0.79 -10.14 -6.25
N TYR A 145 -0.29 -8.92 -6.45
CA TYR A 145 -1.07 -7.83 -7.05
C TYR A 145 -1.62 -8.21 -8.43
N GLN A 146 -0.78 -8.76 -9.32
CA GLN A 146 -1.22 -9.15 -10.65
C GLN A 146 -2.31 -10.22 -10.64
N LEU A 147 -2.23 -11.19 -9.72
CA LEU A 147 -3.27 -12.21 -9.55
C LEU A 147 -4.58 -11.59 -9.05
N ASP A 148 -4.51 -10.61 -8.14
CA ASP A 148 -5.68 -9.92 -7.59
C ASP A 148 -6.38 -9.02 -8.60
N PHE A 149 -5.71 -8.51 -9.64
CA PHE A 149 -6.37 -7.75 -10.71
C PHE A 149 -7.54 -8.52 -11.33
N SER A 150 -7.44 -9.85 -11.40
CA SER A 150 -8.48 -10.71 -11.96
C SER A 150 -9.78 -10.75 -11.15
N LYS A 151 -9.72 -10.43 -9.85
CA LYS A 151 -10.89 -10.41 -8.96
C LYS A 151 -11.73 -9.14 -9.12
N HIS A 152 -11.10 -8.04 -9.51
CA HIS A 152 -11.71 -6.70 -9.47
C HIS A 152 -11.94 -6.08 -10.86
N VAL A 153 -11.54 -6.75 -11.94
CA VAL A 153 -11.59 -6.20 -13.31
C VAL A 153 -12.25 -7.17 -14.28
N ALA A 154 -13.00 -6.62 -15.24
CA ALA A 154 -13.48 -7.39 -16.38
C ALA A 154 -12.31 -8.02 -17.16
N ALA A 155 -12.48 -9.28 -17.59
CA ALA A 155 -11.44 -10.06 -18.26
C ALA A 155 -10.77 -9.35 -19.45
N LYS A 156 -11.51 -8.49 -20.16
CA LYS A 156 -11.04 -7.72 -21.31
C LYS A 156 -9.98 -6.65 -20.96
N ASP A 157 -9.94 -6.18 -19.71
CA ASP A 157 -9.07 -5.09 -19.27
C ASP A 157 -7.88 -5.58 -18.45
N ILE A 158 -7.93 -6.80 -17.89
CA ILE A 158 -6.83 -7.45 -17.16
C ILE A 158 -5.53 -7.38 -17.97
N GLN A 159 -5.57 -7.80 -19.24
CA GLN A 159 -4.37 -7.83 -20.07
C GLN A 159 -3.76 -6.44 -20.29
N LYS A 160 -4.60 -5.40 -20.41
CA LYS A 160 -4.12 -4.02 -20.58
C LYS A 160 -3.48 -3.50 -19.30
N ILE A 161 -4.08 -3.81 -18.15
CA ILE A 161 -3.55 -3.46 -16.83
C ILE A 161 -2.19 -4.14 -16.63
N SER A 162 -2.07 -5.43 -16.93
CA SER A 162 -0.80 -6.16 -16.85
C SER A 162 0.27 -5.52 -17.73
N TYR A 163 -0.04 -5.17 -18.99
CA TYR A 163 0.94 -4.49 -19.84
C TYR A 163 1.38 -3.15 -19.28
N ILE A 164 0.46 -2.36 -18.71
CA ILE A 164 0.83 -1.10 -18.06
C ILE A 164 1.74 -1.39 -16.88
N TRP A 165 1.32 -2.28 -15.97
CA TRP A 165 2.05 -2.66 -14.77
C TRP A 165 3.49 -3.09 -15.07
N ASP A 166 3.66 -4.02 -16.00
CA ASP A 166 4.97 -4.54 -16.40
C ASP A 166 5.87 -3.47 -17.03
N SER A 167 5.27 -2.44 -17.64
CA SER A 167 6.02 -1.34 -18.24
C SER A 167 6.53 -0.31 -17.23
N ILE A 168 5.90 -0.20 -16.04
CA ILE A 168 6.17 0.87 -15.06
C ILE A 168 7.66 0.99 -14.71
N PRO A 169 8.39 -0.08 -14.34
CA PRO A 169 9.80 0.04 -13.97
C PRO A 169 10.66 0.66 -15.08
N SER A 170 10.44 0.22 -16.32
CA SER A 170 11.16 0.75 -17.50
C SER A 170 10.83 2.20 -17.80
N GLN A 171 9.62 2.65 -17.47
CA GLN A 171 9.20 4.04 -17.64
C GLN A 171 9.80 4.94 -16.56
N LEU A 172 9.81 4.49 -15.31
CA LEU A 172 10.42 5.22 -14.19
C LEU A 172 11.94 5.38 -14.34
N GLY A 173 12.60 4.43 -15.00
CA GLY A 173 14.05 4.48 -15.27
C GLY A 173 14.46 5.51 -16.33
N LYS A 174 13.53 6.13 -17.06
CA LYS A 174 13.86 7.12 -18.10
C LYS A 174 14.19 8.48 -17.52
N GLU A 175 14.99 9.26 -18.24
CA GLU A 175 15.23 10.68 -17.92
C GLU A 175 13.93 11.48 -17.99
N ASN A 176 13.16 11.28 -19.07
CA ASN A 176 11.82 11.86 -19.20
C ASN A 176 10.82 11.05 -18.37
N LYS A 177 10.27 11.68 -17.32
CA LYS A 177 9.29 11.07 -16.41
C LYS A 177 7.85 11.09 -16.93
N LYS A 178 7.61 11.62 -18.14
CA LYS A 178 6.28 11.53 -18.78
C LYS A 178 5.94 10.08 -19.11
N PHE A 179 4.75 9.65 -18.74
CA PHE A 179 4.22 8.33 -19.08
C PHE A 179 3.96 8.23 -20.60
N LEU A 180 4.45 7.15 -21.23
CA LEU A 180 4.40 6.95 -22.67
C LEU A 180 3.70 5.63 -23.01
N PHE A 181 2.48 5.71 -23.56
CA PHE A 181 1.72 4.53 -23.97
C PHE A 181 2.46 3.63 -24.97
N GLN A 182 3.30 4.19 -25.84
CA GLN A 182 4.08 3.39 -26.79
C GLN A 182 5.07 2.42 -26.13
N VAL A 183 5.45 2.66 -24.87
CA VAL A 183 6.35 1.79 -24.08
C VAL A 183 5.60 0.61 -23.49
N VAL A 184 4.30 0.78 -23.20
CA VAL A 184 3.42 -0.28 -22.69
C VAL A 184 3.35 -1.44 -23.67
N LYS A 185 3.13 -1.13 -24.96
CA LYS A 185 3.12 -2.10 -26.05
C LYS A 185 3.32 -1.38 -27.39
N PRO A 186 4.06 -1.96 -28.35
CA PRO A 186 4.14 -1.39 -29.69
C PRO A 186 2.75 -1.15 -30.30
N GLY A 187 2.50 0.09 -30.74
CA GLY A 187 1.21 0.51 -31.30
C GLY A 187 0.12 0.85 -30.28
N ALA A 188 0.39 0.78 -28.97
CA ALA A 188 -0.57 1.18 -27.94
C ALA A 188 -0.93 2.66 -28.05
N ARG A 189 -2.23 2.93 -27.97
CA ARG A 189 -2.80 4.28 -28.03
C ARG A 189 -3.43 4.65 -26.70
N ALA A 190 -3.32 5.93 -26.32
CA ALA A 190 -3.89 6.45 -25.08
C ALA A 190 -5.37 6.04 -24.91
N ARG A 191 -6.20 6.28 -25.92
CA ARG A 191 -7.64 5.93 -25.93
C ARG A 191 -7.94 4.45 -25.60
N GLU A 192 -7.01 3.52 -25.85
CA GLU A 192 -7.23 2.09 -25.58
C GLU A 192 -6.84 1.67 -24.17
N PHE A 193 -5.88 2.38 -23.56
CA PHE A 193 -5.22 2.03 -22.30
C PHE A 193 -5.50 3.00 -21.16
N GLU A 194 -6.10 4.17 -21.44
CA GLU A 194 -6.40 5.21 -20.45
C GLU A 194 -7.27 4.68 -19.32
N ASP A 195 -8.34 3.94 -19.63
CA ASP A 195 -9.23 3.36 -18.61
C ASP A 195 -8.47 2.39 -17.68
N ALA A 196 -7.55 1.59 -18.23
CA ALA A 196 -6.72 0.66 -17.46
C ALA A 196 -5.70 1.40 -16.57
N LEU A 197 -5.14 2.52 -17.05
CA LEU A 197 -4.26 3.37 -16.26
C LEU A 197 -5.02 4.08 -15.15
N VAL A 198 -6.20 4.62 -15.44
CA VAL A 198 -7.09 5.25 -14.44
C VAL A 198 -7.47 4.24 -13.37
N TRP A 199 -7.75 3.00 -13.75
CA TRP A 199 -8.04 1.93 -12.81
C TRP A 199 -6.86 1.67 -11.86
N LEU A 200 -5.63 1.57 -12.37
CA LEU A 200 -4.43 1.40 -11.53
C LEU A 200 -4.21 2.58 -10.57
N ILE A 201 -4.59 3.79 -10.98
CA ILE A 201 -4.54 4.98 -10.13
C ILE A 201 -5.60 4.92 -9.03
N GLN A 202 -6.84 4.55 -9.37
CA GLN A 202 -7.94 4.39 -8.41
C GLN A 202 -7.69 3.24 -7.42
N ALA A 203 -6.95 2.22 -7.85
CA ALA A 203 -6.46 1.14 -7.01
C ALA A 203 -5.36 1.59 -6.01
N GLY A 204 -4.82 2.80 -6.13
CA GLY A 204 -3.69 3.30 -5.35
C GLY A 204 -2.37 2.58 -5.61
N LEU A 205 -2.29 1.80 -6.69
CA LEU A 205 -1.09 1.08 -7.10
C LEU A 205 -0.15 1.95 -7.94
N VAL A 206 -0.68 3.02 -8.54
CA VAL A 206 0.07 3.99 -9.33
C VAL A 206 -0.35 5.40 -8.94
N TYR A 207 0.63 6.28 -8.74
CA TYR A 207 0.37 7.68 -8.40
C TYR A 207 0.68 8.59 -9.57
N LYS A 208 -0.29 9.42 -9.94
CA LYS A 208 -0.07 10.51 -10.91
C LYS A 208 0.56 11.70 -10.18
N VAL A 209 1.83 11.95 -10.46
CA VAL A 209 2.51 13.17 -10.03
C VAL A 209 2.26 14.25 -11.10
N SER A 210 1.66 15.36 -10.69
CA SER A 210 1.49 16.54 -11.57
C SER A 210 2.62 17.51 -11.26
N GLU A 211 3.33 17.95 -12.31
CA GLU A 211 4.23 19.11 -12.24
C GLU A 211 3.44 20.43 -12.18
#